data_AF-A0A068MYQ1-F1
#
_entry.id   AF-A0A068MYQ1-F1
#
_cell.length_a   1.000
_cell.length_b   1.000
_cell.length_c   1.000
_cell.angle_alpha   90.00
_cell.angle_beta   90.00
_cell.angle_gamma   90.00
#
_symmetry.space_group_name_H-M   'P 1'
#
loop_
_entity.id
_entity.type
_entity.pdbx_description
1 polymer ?
#
loop_
_entity_poly.entity_id
_entity_poly.type
_entity_poly.pdbx_seq_one_letter_code
_entity_poly.pdbx_strand_id
1 'polypeptide(L)'
;MPLSKGDIVLVPFPFSDLSQTKLRPAVILWVDSQGQDVTVCFISSRNIDQISPEEVALIPEDPEFSETGLKVASKIRVTKIVTIDRKLLQRRLG
;
A
#
# COMPACT_ATOMS: atom_id res chain seq x y z
N MET A 1 6.08 8.33 14.47
CA MET A 1 6.61 8.65 13.13
C MET A 1 5.55 9.43 12.37
N PRO A 2 5.85 10.61 11.81
CA PRO A 2 4.90 11.30 10.93
C PRO A 2 4.64 10.42 9.71
N LEU A 3 3.37 10.30 9.31
CA LEU A 3 2.96 9.62 8.09
C LEU A 3 2.61 10.69 7.07
N SER A 4 2.90 10.44 5.81
CA SER A 4 2.61 11.35 4.71
C SER A 4 2.03 10.60 3.53
N LYS A 5 1.31 11.33 2.67
CA LYS A 5 0.88 10.80 1.37
C LYS A 5 2.11 10.33 0.60
N GLY A 6 2.03 9.14 0.01
CA GLY A 6 3.13 8.49 -0.70
C GLY A 6 3.91 7.48 0.13
N ASP A 7 3.88 7.57 1.47
CA ASP A 7 4.53 6.58 2.34
C ASP A 7 3.99 5.17 2.06
N ILE A 8 4.87 4.19 1.97
CA ILE A 8 4.53 2.78 1.86
C ILE A 8 4.58 2.16 3.26
N VAL A 9 3.46 1.58 3.65
CA VAL A 9 3.24 1.03 4.99
C VAL A 9 2.83 -0.42 4.93
N LEU A 10 3.11 -1.15 6.00
CA LEU A 10 2.68 -2.53 6.19
C LEU A 10 1.44 -2.55 7.08
N VAL A 11 0.35 -3.11 6.58
CA VAL A 11 -0.99 -3.00 7.19
C VAL A 11 -1.79 -4.30 7.04
N PRO A 12 -2.63 -4.69 8.04
CA PRO A 12 -3.61 -5.76 7.85
C PRO A 12 -4.68 -5.30 6.86
N PHE A 13 -4.58 -5.77 5.62
CA PHE A 13 -5.48 -5.40 4.53
C PHE A 13 -6.58 -6.46 4.38
N PRO A 14 -7.87 -6.09 4.41
CA PRO A 14 -8.98 -7.03 4.29
C PRO A 14 -9.16 -7.51 2.85
N PHE A 15 -9.64 -8.74 2.70
CA PHE A 15 -10.21 -9.19 1.43
C PHE A 15 -11.53 -8.46 1.16
N SER A 16 -11.93 -8.41 -0.11
CA SER A 16 -13.11 -7.63 -0.52
C SER A 16 -14.44 -8.20 -0.06
N ASP A 17 -14.46 -9.48 0.30
CA ASP A 17 -15.55 -10.17 0.97
C ASP A 17 -15.48 -10.05 2.51
N LEU A 18 -14.48 -9.33 3.03
CA LEU A 18 -14.19 -9.14 4.46
C LEU A 18 -13.94 -10.43 5.25
N SER A 19 -13.74 -11.56 4.58
CA SER A 19 -13.59 -12.88 5.24
C SER A 19 -12.27 -13.03 5.98
N GLN A 20 -11.22 -12.35 5.52
CA GLN A 20 -9.88 -12.44 6.08
C GLN A 20 -9.11 -11.13 5.90
N THR A 21 -8.22 -10.85 6.85
CA THR A 21 -7.18 -9.83 6.71
C THR A 21 -5.82 -10.48 6.52
N LYS A 22 -4.97 -9.89 5.68
CA LYS A 22 -3.56 -10.29 5.53
C LYS A 22 -2.66 -9.09 5.67
N LEU A 23 -1.51 -9.30 6.29
CA LEU A 23 -0.50 -8.25 6.40
C LEU A 23 0.15 -8.01 5.04
N ARG A 24 -0.01 -6.81 4.48
CA ARG A 24 0.46 -6.49 3.13
C ARG A 24 0.93 -5.03 3.02
N PRO A 25 1.83 -4.73 2.06
CA PRO A 25 2.19 -3.35 1.77
C PRO A 25 1.00 -2.58 1.17
N ALA A 26 0.95 -1.28 1.45
CA ALA A 26 -0.01 -0.34 0.90
C ALA A 26 0.61 1.06 0.83
N VAL A 27 0.21 1.87 -0.14
CA VAL A 27 0.62 3.28 -0.25
C VAL A 27 -0.41 4.17 0.44
N ILE A 28 0.04 5.15 1.22
CA ILE A 28 -0.84 6.15 1.85
C ILE A 28 -1.31 7.15 0.79
N LEU A 29 -2.63 7.27 0.65
CA LEU A 29 -3.27 8.28 -0.22
C LEU A 29 -3.64 9.54 0.55
N TRP A 30 -4.01 9.38 1.82
CA TRP A 30 -4.45 10.46 2.69
C TRP A 30 -4.18 10.12 4.16
N VAL A 31 -3.86 11.14 4.95
CA VAL A 31 -3.67 11.05 6.40
C VAL A 31 -4.61 12.07 7.03
N ASP A 32 -5.40 11.63 8.01
CA ASP A 32 -6.23 12.53 8.78
C ASP A 32 -5.39 13.60 9.50
N SER A 33 -5.94 14.81 9.59
CA SER A 33 -5.34 15.94 10.32
C SER A 33 -5.14 15.66 11.80
N GLN A 34 -6.03 14.87 12.43
CA GLN A 34 -5.89 14.43 13.82
C GLN A 34 -5.07 13.13 13.93
N GLY A 35 -4.71 12.54 12.79
CA GLY A 35 -3.90 11.33 12.69
C GLY A 35 -4.60 10.08 13.20
N GLN A 36 -5.93 10.06 13.27
CA GLN A 36 -6.70 8.90 13.70
C GLN A 36 -6.82 7.87 12.59
N ASP A 37 -7.14 8.33 11.38
CA ASP A 37 -7.37 7.48 10.22
C ASP A 37 -6.37 7.73 9.10
N VAL A 38 -6.17 6.71 8.28
CA VAL A 38 -5.41 6.80 7.04
C VAL A 38 -6.16 6.09 5.92
N THR A 39 -6.15 6.70 4.73
CA THR A 39 -6.62 6.03 3.51
C THR A 39 -5.43 5.46 2.77
N VAL A 40 -5.48 4.17 2.48
CA VAL A 40 -4.39 3.44 1.84
C VAL A 40 -4.87 2.70 0.60
N CYS A 41 -3.97 2.53 -0.38
CA CYS A 41 -4.19 1.76 -1.59
C CYS A 41 -3.31 0.53 -1.60
N PHE A 42 -3.89 -0.60 -1.98
CA PHE A 42 -3.27 -1.90 -1.86
C PHE A 42 -2.08 -2.10 -2.82
N ILE A 43 -0.99 -2.74 -2.35
CA ILE A 43 0.14 -3.17 -3.16
C ILE A 43 0.25 -4.70 -3.17
N SER A 44 0.45 -5.29 -4.35
CA SER A 44 0.59 -6.73 -4.55
C SER A 44 1.80 -7.07 -5.41
N SER A 45 2.53 -8.13 -5.05
CA SER A 45 3.62 -8.70 -5.86
C SER A 45 3.17 -9.87 -6.74
N ARG A 46 1.86 -10.03 -6.95
CA ARG A 46 1.26 -11.14 -7.73
C ARG A 46 0.82 -10.66 -9.10
N ASN A 47 1.00 -11.51 -10.10
CA ASN A 47 0.61 -11.28 -11.50
C ASN A 47 1.20 -9.95 -12.03
N ILE A 48 2.50 -9.75 -11.83
CA ILE A 48 3.20 -8.54 -12.28
C ILE A 48 3.29 -8.48 -13.81
N ASP A 49 3.30 -9.63 -14.48
CA ASP A 49 3.29 -9.71 -15.95
C ASP A 49 1.94 -9.32 -16.57
N GLN A 50 0.92 -9.06 -15.75
CA GLN A 50 -0.43 -8.68 -16.17
C GLN A 50 -0.89 -7.45 -15.38
N ILE A 51 -0.63 -6.27 -15.94
CA ILE A 51 -1.02 -4.98 -15.34
C ILE A 51 -2.26 -4.47 -16.06
N SER A 52 -3.33 -4.20 -15.31
CA SER A 52 -4.54 -3.58 -15.87
C SER A 52 -4.38 -2.05 -15.96
N PRO A 53 -5.21 -1.35 -16.75
CA PRO A 53 -5.14 0.12 -16.87
C PRO A 53 -5.29 0.87 -15.54
N GLU A 54 -5.92 0.25 -14.54
CA GLU A 54 -6.13 0.79 -13.20
C GLU A 54 -5.04 0.37 -12.20
N GLU A 55 -3.97 -0.25 -12.66
CA GLU A 55 -2.84 -0.68 -11.83
C GLU A 55 -1.58 0.11 -12.20
N VAL A 56 -0.77 0.43 -11.20
CA VAL A 56 0.50 1.15 -11.38
C VAL A 56 1.64 0.20 -11.05
N ALA A 57 2.57 0.02 -12.00
CA ALA A 57 3.74 -0.81 -11.82
C ALA A 57 4.72 -0.16 -10.82
N LEU A 58 5.34 -0.97 -9.97
CA LEU A 58 6.48 -0.60 -9.13
C LEU A 58 7.58 -1.62 -9.43
N ILE A 59 8.54 -1.23 -10.27
CA ILE A 59 9.53 -2.16 -10.82
C ILE A 59 10.95 -1.82 -10.33
N PRO A 60 11.82 -2.82 -10.06
CA PRO A 60 13.18 -2.59 -9.56
C PRO A 60 14.08 -1.76 -10.49
N GLU A 61 13.73 -1.67 -11.77
CA GLU A 61 14.44 -0.90 -12.77
C GLU A 61 14.25 0.62 -12.61
N ASP A 62 13.19 1.06 -11.91
CA ASP A 62 12.97 2.47 -11.61
C ASP A 62 13.96 2.94 -10.53
N PRO A 63 14.70 4.06 -10.72
CA PRO A 63 15.68 4.53 -9.73
C PRO A 63 15.08 4.76 -8.33
N GLU A 64 13.83 5.20 -8.28
CA GLU A 64 13.06 5.51 -7.08
C GLU A 64 12.54 4.24 -6.36
N PHE A 65 12.63 3.06 -6.97
CA PHE A 65 12.11 1.82 -6.39
C PHE A 65 12.74 1.49 -5.04
N SER A 66 14.02 1.80 -4.87
CA SER A 66 14.72 1.59 -3.60
C SER A 66 14.12 2.38 -2.43
N GLU A 67 13.49 3.53 -2.71
CA GLU A 67 12.83 4.37 -1.71
C GLU A 67 11.51 3.75 -1.22
N THR A 68 10.93 2.81 -1.98
CA THR A 68 9.66 2.16 -1.61
C THR A 68 9.77 1.20 -0.41
N GLY A 69 10.99 0.71 -0.13
CA GLY A 69 11.23 -0.36 0.84
C GLY A 69 10.65 -1.73 0.44
N LEU A 70 10.13 -1.88 -0.78
CA LEU A 70 9.67 -3.15 -1.33
C LEU A 70 10.85 -4.01 -1.74
N LYS A 71 10.72 -5.34 -1.57
CA LYS A 71 11.81 -6.29 -1.88
C LYS A 71 11.78 -6.83 -3.31
N VAL A 72 10.63 -6.74 -3.97
CA VAL A 72 10.35 -7.37 -5.26
C VAL A 72 9.40 -6.50 -6.06
N ALA A 73 9.45 -6.63 -7.38
CA ALA A 73 8.49 -6.00 -8.29
C ALA A 73 7.06 -6.19 -7.80
N SER A 74 6.31 -5.10 -7.82
CA SER A 74 4.98 -5.00 -7.24
C SER A 74 4.09 -4.13 -8.11
N LYS A 75 2.80 -4.07 -7.79
CA LYS A 75 1.84 -3.16 -8.42
C LYS A 75 0.85 -2.60 -7.41
N ILE A 76 0.53 -1.32 -7.56
CA ILE A 76 -0.55 -0.66 -6.83
C ILE A 76 -1.87 -1.04 -7.50
N ARG A 77 -2.83 -1.53 -6.72
CA ARG A 77 -4.17 -1.92 -7.20
C ARG A 77 -5.18 -0.84 -6.83
N VAL A 78 -5.41 0.12 -7.72
CA VAL A 78 -6.29 1.29 -7.45
C VAL A 78 -7.74 0.89 -7.19
N THR A 79 -8.15 -0.31 -7.62
CA THR A 79 -9.46 -0.91 -7.30
C THR A 79 -9.62 -1.37 -5.85
N LYS A 80 -8.57 -1.24 -5.02
CA LYS A 80 -8.53 -1.70 -3.62
C LYS A 80 -8.01 -0.57 -2.71
N ILE A 81 -8.93 0.31 -2.33
CA ILE A 81 -8.69 1.43 -1.42
C ILE A 81 -9.51 1.21 -0.15
N VAL A 82 -8.92 1.52 1.01
CA VAL A 82 -9.60 1.43 2.31
C VAL A 82 -9.12 2.53 3.24
N THR A 83 -10.02 3.02 4.08
CA THR A 83 -9.69 3.86 5.24
C THR A 83 -9.70 3.01 6.50
N ILE A 84 -8.66 3.14 7.32
CA ILE A 84 -8.48 2.36 8.55
C ILE A 84 -7.96 3.23 9.69
N ASP A 85 -8.16 2.76 10.93
CA ASP A 85 -7.50 3.31 12.10
C ASP A 85 -5.97 3.17 11.94
N ARG A 86 -5.26 4.28 12.08
CA ARG A 86 -3.79 4.37 11.99
C ARG A 86 -3.08 3.39 12.92
N LYS A 87 -3.68 3.01 14.05
CA LYS A 87 -3.12 2.04 15.01
C LYS A 87 -2.96 0.64 14.40
N LEU A 88 -3.66 0.32 13.32
CA LEU A 88 -3.50 -0.96 12.63
C LEU A 88 -2.21 -1.04 11.80
N LEU A 89 -1.61 0.11 11.46
CA LEU A 89 -0.33 0.15 10.74
C LEU A 89 0.78 -0.48 11.59
N GLN A 90 1.49 -1.46 11.02
CA GLN A 90 2.56 -2.15 11.71
C GLN A 90 3.89 -1.41 11.61
N ARG A 91 4.24 -0.90 10.43
CA ARG A 91 5.44 -0.09 10.19
C ARG A 91 5.40 0.62 8.84
N ARG A 92 6.19 1.68 8.70
CA ARG A 92 6.58 2.26 7.42
C ARG A 92 7.73 1.46 6.81
N LEU A 93 7.68 1.23 5.49
CA LEU A 93 8.69 0.53 4.71
C LEU A 93 9.59 1.52 3.95
N GLY A 94 8.97 2.53 3.35
CA GLY A 94 9.57 3.57 2.53
C GLY A 94 8.75 4.84 2.62
#